data_AF-A0A0C2SMX8-F1
#
_entry.id   AF-A0A0C2SMX8-F1
#
_cell.length_a   1.000
_cell.length_b   1.000
_cell.length_c   1.000
_cell.angle_alpha   90.00
_cell.angle_beta   90.00
_cell.angle_gamma   90.00
#
_symmetry.space_group_name_H-M   'P 1'
#
loop_
_entity.id
_entity.type
_entity.pdbx_description
1 polymer ?
#
loop_
_entity_poly.entity_id
_entity_poly.type
_entity_poly.pdbx_seq_one_letter_code
_entity_poly.pdbx_strand_id
1 'polypeptide(L)'
;MTNFVAIHTTTMTLASLMYELTKHQEYIQLLRQEIETVIAAEGWSKSSAREMWKLDGFIKESPASSLGFSRKALKDFSMASQFLLAA
;
A
#
# COMPACT_ATOMS: atom_id res chain seq x y z
N MET A 1 -19.93 6.40 -4.48
CA MET A 1 -18.94 6.65 -3.42
C MET A 1 -17.73 5.71 -3.50
N THR A 2 -17.93 4.42 -3.77
CA THR A 2 -16.86 3.40 -3.91
C THR A 2 -15.77 3.75 -4.93
N ASN A 3 -16.14 4.26 -6.11
CA ASN A 3 -15.17 4.61 -7.16
C ASN A 3 -14.22 5.76 -6.74
N PHE A 4 -14.76 6.79 -6.09
CA PHE A 4 -13.95 7.90 -5.57
C PHE A 4 -12.93 7.43 -4.54
N VAL A 5 -13.35 6.57 -3.60
CA VAL A 5 -12.46 6.00 -2.58
C VAL A 5 -11.36 5.18 -3.24
N ALA A 6 -11.72 4.26 -4.15
CA ALA A 6 -10.75 3.38 -4.82
C ALA A 6 -9.72 4.16 -5.67
N ILE A 7 -10.18 5.15 -6.44
CA ILE A 7 -9.30 6.00 -7.24
C ILE A 7 -8.38 6.82 -6.34
N HIS A 8 -8.94 7.49 -5.33
CA HIS A 8 -8.17 8.37 -4.45
C HIS A 8 -7.06 7.62 -3.72
N THR A 9 -7.36 6.47 -3.12
CA THR A 9 -6.35 5.67 -2.41
C THR A 9 -5.26 5.18 -3.36
N THR A 10 -5.63 4.69 -4.54
CA THR A 10 -4.66 4.15 -5.52
C THR A 10 -3.75 5.26 -6.07
N THR A 11 -4.31 6.42 -6.43
CA THR A 11 -3.55 7.57 -6.92
C THR A 11 -2.57 8.08 -5.87
N MET A 12 -3.00 8.17 -4.60
CA MET A 12 -2.11 8.59 -3.52
C MET A 12 -0.97 7.59 -3.27
N THR A 13 -1.27 6.29 -3.28
CA THR A 13 -0.23 5.25 -3.18
C THR A 13 0.76 5.36 -4.34
N LEU A 14 0.29 5.53 -5.57
CA LEU A 14 1.16 5.69 -6.74
C LEU A 14 2.05 6.94 -6.63
N ALA A 15 1.51 8.07 -6.17
CA ALA A 15 2.28 9.29 -5.96
C ALA A 15 3.38 9.09 -4.90
N SER A 16 3.07 8.43 -3.77
CA SER A 16 4.06 8.07 -2.75
C SER A 16 5.15 7.15 -3.29
N LEU A 17 4.78 6.13 -4.07
CA LEU A 17 5.75 5.21 -4.68
C LEU A 17 6.71 5.92 -5.62
N MET A 18 6.18 6.81 -6.47
CA MET A 18 6.99 7.62 -7.38
C MET A 18 7.94 8.51 -6.60
N TYR A 19 7.48 9.14 -5.52
CA TYR A 19 8.30 9.95 -4.64
C TYR A 19 9.43 9.14 -3.99
N GLU A 20 9.12 7.97 -3.42
CA GLU A 20 10.13 7.08 -2.84
C GLU A 20 11.13 6.57 -3.88
N LEU A 21 10.71 6.27 -5.12
CA LEU A 21 11.63 5.92 -6.21
C LEU A 21 12.58 7.05 -6.57
N THR A 22 12.13 8.31 -6.47
CA THR A 22 13.03 9.45 -6.72
C THR A 22 14.12 9.59 -5.66
N LYS A 23 13.83 9.15 -4.42
CA LYS A 23 14.77 9.14 -3.29
C LYS A 23 15.68 7.91 -3.30
N HIS A 24 15.15 6.78 -3.77
CA HIS A 24 15.81 5.46 -3.73
C HIS A 24 15.94 4.88 -5.15
N GLN A 25 16.73 5.56 -5.99
CA GLN A 25 16.89 5.21 -7.40
C GLN A 25 17.54 3.83 -7.61
N GLU A 26 18.25 3.31 -6.60
CA GLU A 26 18.84 1.97 -6.59
C GLU A 26 17.82 0.85 -6.81
N TYR A 27 16.55 1.07 -6.45
CA TYR A 27 15.49 0.09 -6.67
C TYR A 27 14.96 0.07 -8.10
N ILE A 28 15.16 1.13 -8.90
CA ILE A 28 14.54 1.24 -10.23
C ILE A 28 14.98 0.09 -11.14
N GLN A 29 16.29 -0.18 -11.21
CA GLN A 29 16.80 -1.29 -12.04
C GLN A 29 16.37 -2.65 -11.48
N LEU A 30 16.46 -2.82 -10.17
CA LEU A 30 16.09 -4.07 -9.50
C LEU A 30 14.61 -4.44 -9.77
N LEU A 31 13.71 -3.47 -9.66
CA LEU A 31 12.28 -3.65 -9.91
C LEU A 31 12.00 -3.89 -11.39
N ARG A 32 12.64 -3.14 -12.29
CA ARG A 32 12.48 -3.32 -13.74
C ARG A 32 12.91 -4.73 -14.17
N GLN A 33 14.04 -5.20 -13.67
CA GLN A 33 14.53 -6.55 -13.98
C GLN A 33 13.55 -7.64 -13.52
N GLU A 34 12.99 -7.53 -12.32
CA GLU A 34 11.97 -8.48 -11.85
C GLU A 34 10.73 -8.46 -12.75
N ILE A 35 10.20 -7.27 -13.03
CA ILE A 35 9.00 -7.09 -13.87
C ILE A 35 9.23 -7.68 -15.26
N GLU A 36 10.34 -7.35 -15.91
CA GLU A 36 10.67 -7.86 -17.25
C GLU A 36 10.85 -9.38 -17.25
N THR A 37 11.54 -9.93 -16.25
CA THR A 37 11.77 -11.38 -16.13
C THR A 37 10.46 -12.13 -15.96
N VAL A 38 9.60 -11.66 -15.06
CA VAL A 38 8.30 -12.30 -14.76
C VAL A 38 7.36 -12.21 -15.97
N ILE A 39 7.27 -11.04 -16.61
CA ILE A 39 6.43 -10.86 -17.81
C ILE A 39 6.95 -11.70 -18.98
N ALA A 40 8.26 -11.81 -19.16
CA ALA A 40 8.84 -12.64 -20.22
C ALA A 40 8.55 -14.13 -20.03
N ALA A 41 8.51 -14.61 -18.78
CA ALA A 41 8.25 -16.00 -18.46
C ALA A 41 6.75 -16.39 -18.56
N GLU A 42 5.85 -15.54 -18.07
CA GLU A 42 4.44 -15.89 -17.87
C GLU A 42 3.45 -15.06 -18.69
N GLY A 43 3.94 -14.02 -19.38
CA GLY A 43 3.11 -12.98 -19.97
C GLY A 43 2.46 -12.09 -18.90
N TRP A 44 1.79 -11.02 -19.34
CA TRP A 44 1.05 -10.15 -18.43
C TRP A 44 -0.25 -10.80 -17.98
N SER A 45 -0.31 -11.20 -16.71
CA SER A 45 -1.46 -11.88 -16.11
C SER A 45 -1.58 -11.58 -14.61
N LYS A 46 -2.75 -11.84 -14.03
CA LYS A 46 -2.95 -11.70 -12.58
C LYS A 46 -2.05 -12.63 -11.76
N SER A 47 -1.70 -13.81 -12.28
CA SER A 47 -0.73 -14.71 -11.65
C SER A 47 0.67 -14.09 -11.69
N SER A 48 1.13 -13.62 -12.86
CA SER A 48 2.45 -13.00 -12.99
C SER A 48 2.65 -11.80 -12.05
N ALA A 49 1.60 -10.99 -11.84
CA ALA A 49 1.67 -9.86 -10.91
C ALA A 49 1.88 -10.29 -9.44
N ARG A 50 1.49 -11.51 -9.07
CA ARG A 50 1.73 -12.07 -7.72
C ARG A 50 3.17 -12.56 -7.53
N GLU A 51 3.86 -12.87 -8.62
CA GLU A 51 5.26 -13.32 -8.60
C GLU A 51 6.26 -12.16 -8.49
N MET A 52 5.80 -10.90 -8.64
CA MET A 52 6.62 -9.69 -8.48
C MET A 52 6.82 -9.32 -7.00
N TRP A 53 7.56 -10.15 -6.27
CA TRP A 53 7.71 -10.06 -4.82
C TRP A 53 8.49 -8.81 -4.37
N LYS A 54 9.49 -8.35 -5.14
CA LYS A 54 10.22 -7.10 -4.82
C LYS A 54 9.34 -5.90 -5.05
N LEU A 55 8.58 -5.88 -6.14
CA LEU A 55 7.61 -4.81 -6.40
C LEU A 55 6.54 -4.76 -5.30
N ASP A 56 5.95 -5.90 -4.94
CA ASP A 56 4.96 -5.98 -3.86
C ASP A 56 5.55 -5.54 -2.50
N GLY A 57 6.78 -5.94 -2.20
CA GLY A 57 7.51 -5.46 -1.01
C GLY A 57 7.71 -3.94 -1.02
N PHE A 58 8.18 -3.39 -2.14
CA PHE A 58 8.36 -1.94 -2.29
C PHE A 58 7.06 -1.16 -2.11
N ILE A 59 5.94 -1.69 -2.62
CA ILE A 59 4.61 -1.10 -2.43
C ILE A 59 4.20 -1.08 -0.95
N LYS A 60 4.47 -2.17 -0.23
CA LYS A 60 4.09 -2.33 1.20
C LYS A 60 4.92 -1.47 2.14
N GLU A 61 6.21 -1.31 1.84
CA GLU A 61 7.13 -0.50 2.65
C GLU A 61 7.00 1.00 2.35
N SER A 62 6.37 1.36 1.24
CA SER A 62 6.12 2.77 0.93
C SER A 62 5.06 3.35 1.88
N PRO A 63 5.23 4.59 2.36
CA PRO A 63 4.28 5.22 3.27
C PRO A 63 2.88 5.25 2.65
N ALA A 64 1.94 4.53 3.30
CA ALA A 64 0.55 4.56 2.90
C ALA A 64 -0.02 5.97 3.09
N SER A 65 -0.94 6.38 2.22
CA SER A 65 -1.73 7.59 2.47
C SER A 65 -2.44 7.43 3.81
N SER A 66 -2.34 8.45 4.66
CA SER A 66 -2.87 8.42 6.03
C SER A 66 -4.37 8.10 6.03
N LEU A 67 -4.70 6.85 6.31
CA LEU A 67 -6.07 6.38 6.47
C LEU A 67 -6.44 6.46 7.95
N GLY A 68 -7.24 7.47 8.29
CA GLY A 68 -7.86 7.56 9.62
C GLY A 68 -8.99 6.55 9.73
N PHE A 69 -8.86 5.58 10.62
CA PHE A 69 -9.96 4.69 10.98
C PHE A 69 -10.65 5.23 12.23
N SER A 70 -11.78 5.91 12.03
CA SER A 70 -12.61 6.38 13.12
C SER A 70 -13.35 5.20 13.76
N ARG A 71 -13.12 5.00 15.06
CA ARG A 71 -13.89 4.05 15.88
C ARG A 71 -14.73 4.83 16.89
N LYS A 72 -15.98 4.43 17.06
CA LYS A 72 -16.87 4.95 18.10
C LYS A 72 -17.13 3.87 19.15
N ALA A 73 -17.00 4.21 20.43
CA ALA A 73 -17.44 3.35 21.53
C ALA A 73 -18.97 3.28 21.52
N LEU A 74 -19.53 2.07 21.48
CA LEU A 74 -20.99 1.87 21.54
C LEU A 74 -21.50 1.64 22.97
N LYS A 75 -20.58 1.34 23.88
CA LYS A 75 -20.78 1.19 25.32
C LYS A 75 -19.53 1.67 26.03
N ASP A 76 -19.70 2.07 27.28
CA ASP A 76 -18.59 2.49 28.12
C ASP A 76 -17.57 1.35 28.24
N PHE A 77 -16.32 1.66 27.91
CA PHE A 77 -15.23 0.70 27.94
C PHE A 77 -13.99 1.35 28.56
N SER A 78 -13.40 0.65 29.52
CA SER A 78 -12.12 1.03 30.10
C SER A 78 -11.00 0.54 29.19
N MET A 79 -10.25 1.48 28.61
CA MET A 79 -9.05 1.12 27.85
C MET A 79 -7.98 0.59 28.80
N ALA A 80 -7.05 -0.20 28.27
CA ALA A 80 -5.93 -0.77 29.04
C ALA A 80 -5.08 0.29 29.79
N SER A 81 -5.16 1.56 29.37
CA SER A 81 -4.53 2.73 30.01
C SER A 81 -5.42 3.45 31.05
N GLN A 82 -6.46 2.81 31.59
CA GLN A 82 -7.41 3.34 32.59
C GLN A 82 -8.25 4.54 32.14
N PHE A 83 -8.17 4.96 30.87
CA PHE A 83 -9.04 5.98 30.32
C PHE A 83 -10.44 5.40 30.02
N LEU A 84 -11.48 6.05 30.54
CA LEU A 84 -12.88 5.73 30.23
C LEU A 84 -13.30 6.45 28.95
N LEU A 85 -13.72 5.69 27.94
CA LEU A 85 -14.47 6.22 26.81
C LEU A 85 -15.96 6.08 27.14
N ALA A 86 -16.64 7.22 27.34
CA ALA A 86 -18.09 7.27 27.40
C ALA A 86 -18.70 7.18 25.99
N ALA A 87 -19.81 6.46 25.85
CA ALA A 87 -20.50 6.23 24.57
C ALA A 87 -21.29 7.44 24.03
#